data_AF-A0A068UMA7-F1
#
_entry.id   AF-A0A068UMA7-F1
#
_cell.length_a   1.000
_cell.length_b   1.000
_cell.length_c   1.000
_cell.angle_alpha   90.00
_cell.angle_beta   90.00
_cell.angle_gamma   90.00
#
_symmetry.space_group_name_H-M   'P 1'
#
loop_
_entity.id
_entity.type
_entity.pdbx_description
1 polymer ?
#
loop_
_entity_poly.entity_id
_entity_poly.type
_entity_poly.pdbx_seq_one_letter_code
_entity_poly.pdbx_strand_id
1 'polypeptide(L)' 'MTVRRGFMGVVTLIGIVISIGVLTPCQAQAPAPAPASDGMSIDQGIGYLLMALALALTYLIHTMDATTPSYS' A
#
# COMPACT_ATOMS: atom_id res chain seq x y z
N MET A 1 -2.10 -23.86 -3.92
CA MET A 1 -1.71 -22.98 -5.06
C MET A 1 -2.41 -21.61 -5.04
N THR A 2 -3.61 -21.47 -4.47
CA THR A 2 -4.39 -20.21 -4.45
C THR A 2 -3.77 -19.09 -3.61
N VAL A 3 -3.19 -19.41 -2.44
CA VAL A 3 -2.52 -18.42 -1.56
C VAL A 3 -1.31 -17.77 -2.24
N ARG A 4 -0.50 -18.56 -2.96
CA ARG A 4 0.68 -18.08 -3.71
C ARG A 4 0.30 -17.17 -4.89
N ARG A 5 -0.90 -17.35 -5.46
CA ARG A 5 -1.46 -16.50 -6.53
C ARG A 5 -2.00 -15.18 -5.99
N GLY A 6 -2.71 -15.22 -4.85
CA GLY A 6 -3.19 -14.02 -4.16
C GLY A 6 -2.06 -13.11 -3.69
N PHE A 7 -1.01 -13.70 -3.10
CA PHE A 7 0.18 -12.97 -2.66
C PHE A 7 0.91 -12.25 -3.82
N MET A 8 1.12 -12.93 -4.95
CA MET A 8 1.72 -12.28 -6.13
C MET A 8 0.83 -11.19 -6.73
N GLY A 9 -0.50 -11.35 -6.70
CA GLY A 9 -1.43 -10.31 -7.14
C GLY A 9 -1.32 -9.04 -6.31
N VAL A 10 -1.22 -9.17 -4.98
CA VAL A 10 -1.04 -8.05 -4.05
C VAL A 10 0.30 -7.34 -4.28
N VAL A 11 1.40 -8.08 -4.42
CA VAL A 11 2.73 -7.50 -4.69
C VAL A 11 2.73 -6.72 -6.02
N THR A 12 2.07 -7.26 -7.05
CA THR A 12 1.99 -6.60 -8.36
C THR A 12 1.16 -5.31 -8.27
N LEU A 13 0.04 -5.31 -7.55
CA LEU A 13 -0.80 -4.14 -7.34
C LEU A 13 -0.03 -3.03 -6.60
N ILE A 14 0.73 -3.38 -5.55
CA ILE A 14 1.56 -2.44 -4.81
C ILE A 14 2.62 -1.81 -5.72
N GLY A 15 3.30 -2.60 -6.57
CA GLY A 15 4.29 -2.09 -7.52
C GLY A 15 3.72 -1.10 -8.54
N ILE A 16 2.48 -1.32 -9.00
CA ILE A 16 1.77 -0.42 -9.92
C ILE A 16 1.44 0.90 -9.22
N VAL A 17 0.91 0.86 -7.99
CA VAL A 17 0.57 2.07 -7.21
C VAL A 17 1.81 2.93 -6.95
N ILE A 18 2.94 2.32 -6.58
CA ILE A 18 4.21 3.04 -6.38
C ILE A 18 4.69 3.68 -7.69
N SER A 19 4.60 2.95 -8.81
CA SER A 19 5.04 3.47 -10.12
C SER A 19 4.23 4.68 -10.59
N ILE A 20 2.93 4.70 -10.28
CA ILE A 20 2.05 5.84 -10.62
C ILE A 20 2.32 7.04 -9.70
N GLY A 21 2.56 6.81 -8.40
CA GLY A 21 2.81 7.88 -7.42
C GLY A 21 4.15 8.60 -7.57
N VAL A 22 5.13 8.00 -8.25
CA VAL A 22 6.45 8.61 -8.50
C VAL A 22 6.44 9.61 -9.66
N LEU A 23 5.44 9.55 -10.55
CA LEU A 23 5.32 10.42 -11.73
C LEU A 23 4.55 11.71 -11.42
N THR A 24 4.95 12.45 -10.38
CA THR A 24 4.38 13.79 -10.12
C THR A 24 5.12 14.82 -10.99
N PRO A 25 4.49 15.41 -12.02
CA PRO A 25 5.15 16.44 -12.80
C PRO A 25 5.36 17.70 -11.94
N CYS A 26 6.61 18.14 -11.78
CA CYS A 26 6.93 19.45 -11.21
C CYS A 26 6.51 20.53 -12.20
N GLN A 27 5.30 21.07 -12.04
CA GLN A 27 4.82 22.20 -12.84
C GLN A 27 5.46 23.48 -12.28
N ALA A 28 6.27 24.17 -13.09
CA ALA A 28 6.86 25.44 -12.72
C ALA A 28 5.77 26.54 -12.71
N GLN A 29 5.26 26.85 -11.51
CA GLN A 29 4.28 27.92 -11.31
C GLN A 29 5.01 29.26 -11.14
N ALA A 30 4.49 30.33 -11.77
CA ALA A 30 4.92 31.70 -11.53
C ALA A 30 4.85 32.04 -10.02
N PRO A 31 5.64 33.00 -9.49
CA PRO A 31 5.68 33.28 -8.05
C PRO A 31 4.28 33.55 -7.48
N ALA A 32 3.75 32.54 -6.79
CA ALA A 32 2.43 32.52 -6.19
C ALA A 32 2.56 32.61 -4.65
N PRO A 33 1.48 32.94 -3.92
CA PRO A 33 1.47 33.08 -2.46
C PRO A 33 2.13 31.89 -1.75
N ALA A 34 2.65 32.13 -0.53
CA ALA A 34 3.47 31.18 0.23
C ALA A 34 2.97 29.73 0.14
N PRO A 35 3.87 28.74 -0.03
CA PRO A 35 3.46 27.36 -0.26
C PRO A 35 2.63 26.87 0.92
N ALA A 36 1.35 26.58 0.69
CA ALA A 36 0.62 25.67 1.56
C ALA A 36 1.21 24.28 1.28
N SER A 37 2.23 23.93 2.05
CA SER A 37 2.85 22.60 2.00
C SER A 37 1.90 21.61 2.63
N ASP A 38 0.91 21.13 1.87
CA ASP A 38 -0.03 20.10 2.30
C ASP A 38 0.64 18.71 2.32
N GLY A 39 1.73 18.58 3.09
CA GLY A 39 2.43 17.33 3.36
C GLY A 39 1.54 16.27 4.03
N MET A 40 0.38 16.70 4.55
CA MET A 40 -0.71 15.83 5.02
C MET A 40 -1.18 14.83 3.96
N SER A 41 -1.21 15.20 2.68
CA SER A 41 -1.70 14.28 1.63
C SER A 41 -0.77 13.08 1.44
N ILE A 42 0.54 13.28 1.58
CA ILE A 42 1.56 12.22 1.57
C ILE A 42 1.45 11.38 2.85
N ASP A 43 1.32 12.02 4.01
CA ASP A 43 1.20 11.32 5.30
C ASP A 43 -0.10 10.49 5.39
N GLN A 44 -1.20 10.98 4.83
CA GLN A 44 -2.47 10.25 4.72
C GLN A 44 -2.35 9.08 3.76
N GLY A 45 -1.69 9.26 2.61
CA GLY A 45 -1.42 8.18 1.65
C GLY A 45 -0.61 7.05 2.29
N ILE A 46 0.48 7.38 2.97
CA ILE A 46 1.30 6.41 3.73
C ILE A 46 0.46 5.77 4.84
N GLY A 47 -0.34 6.54 5.57
CA GLY A 47 -1.24 6.04 6.61
C GLY A 47 -2.24 4.99 6.08
N TYR A 48 -2.89 5.26 4.95
CA TYR A 48 -3.79 4.30 4.31
C TYR A 48 -3.07 3.06 3.79
N LEU A 49 -1.85 3.21 3.28
CA LEU A 49 -1.03 2.10 2.79
C LEU A 49 -0.60 1.19 3.95
N LEU A 50 -0.19 1.76 5.08
CA LEU A 50 0.11 1.03 6.31
C LEU A 50 -1.14 0.35 6.89
N MET A 51 -2.30 1.01 6.86
CA MET A 51 -3.58 0.41 7.30
C MET A 51 -3.95 -0.81 6.43
N ALA A 52 -3.84 -0.69 5.11
CA ALA A 52 -4.10 -1.80 4.19
C ALA A 52 -3.09 -2.95 4.35
N LEU A 53 -1.81 -2.63 4.54
CA LEU A 53 -0.76 -3.62 4.83
C LEU A 53 -1.06 -4.38 6.13
N ALA A 54 -1.44 -3.68 7.20
CA ALA A 54 -1.80 -4.30 8.47
C ALA A 54 -3.02 -5.24 8.33
N LEU A 55 -4.04 -4.82 7.60
CA LEU A 55 -5.22 -5.65 7.32
C LEU A 55 -4.83 -6.92 6.55
N ALA A 56 -3.98 -6.80 5.53
CA ALA A 56 -3.50 -7.93 4.74
C ALA A 56 -2.64 -8.91 5.56
N LEU A 57 -1.73 -8.40 6.39
CA LEU A 57 -0.89 -9.22 7.29
C LEU A 57 -1.76 -10.00 8.28
N THR A 58 -2.77 -9.34 8.86
CA THR A 58 -3.68 -9.98 9.82
C THR A 58 -4.49 -11.09 9.14
N TYR A 59 -4.99 -10.83 7.94
CA TYR A 59 -5.72 -11.82 7.15
C TYR A 59 -4.84 -13.01 6.75
N LEU A 60 -3.58 -12.74 6.38
CA LEU A 60 -2.61 -13.78 6.04
C LEU A 60 -2.32 -14.66 7.26
N ILE A 61 -2.00 -14.07 8.41
CA ILE A 61 -1.71 -14.83 9.64
C ILE A 61 -2.92 -15.68 10.04
N HIS A 62 -4.12 -15.11 10.00
CA HIS A 62 -5.36 -15.83 10.29
C HIS A 62 -5.58 -17.02 9.34
N THR A 63 -5.37 -16.83 8.03
CA THR A 63 -5.54 -17.92 7.05
C THR A 63 -4.46 -18.99 7.19
N MET A 64 -3.23 -18.62 7.57
CA MET A 64 -2.15 -19.59 7.80
C MET A 64 -2.48 -20.46 9.01
N ASP A 65 -2.86 -19.87 10.14
CA ASP A 65 -3.26 -20.60 11.35
C ASP A 65 -4.44 -21.55 11.08
N ALA A 66 -5.48 -21.07 10.39
CA ALA A 66 -6.65 -21.86 10.01
C ALA A 66 -6.36 -23.03 9.04
N THR A 67 -5.21 -23.03 8.36
CA THR A 67 -4.80 -24.10 7.44
C THR A 67 -3.73 -25.01 8.00
N THR A 68 -3.23 -24.74 9.21
CA THR A 68 -2.31 -25.63 9.93
C THR A 68 -3.08 -26.86 10.40
N PRO A 69 -2.78 -28.07 9.90
CA PRO A 69 -3.45 -29.28 10.41
C PRO A 69 -2.93 -29.58 11.82
N SER A 70 -3.85 -29.62 12.79
CA SER A 70 -3.59 -30.17 14.12
C SER A 70 -3.41 -31.68 14.01
N TYR A 71 -2.16 -32.15 14.04
CA TYR A 71 -1.89 -33.58 14.20
C TYR A 71 -2.19 -33.97 15.66
N SER A 72 -3.39 -34.52 15.88
CA SER A 72 -3.80 -35.26 17.08
C SER A 72 -4.49 -36.55 16.66
#